data_AF-A0A537ZEE4-F1
#
_entry.id   AF-A0A537ZEE4-F1
#
_cell.length_a   1.000
_cell.length_b   1.000
_cell.length_c   1.000
_cell.angle_alpha   90.00
_cell.angle_beta   90.00
_cell.angle_gamma   90.00
#
_symmetry.space_group_name_H-M   'P 1'
#
loop_
_entity.id
_entity.type
_entity.pdbx_description
1 polymer ?
#
loop_
_entity_poly.entity_id
_entity_poly.type
_entity_poly.pdbx_seq_one_letter_code
_entity_poly.pdbx_strand_id
1 'polypeptide(L)'
;DVFEAVGAHAKGSMSDEQLLAMERAACPTAGSCAGMYTANTMAAAAEAIGMSLPGAASPPAVDYRREVFARESGIAVTRLLEKGVVPRDIMTREAFENAIAVVMALAGSTNAVLHLLAIAREAHVELALDDFDRMSRRVPHLVDVRPAGRFVMSDLDRVGGVPVIMKELLGGGLLHGDALTVTGRTIAENLSDAAPPAPDGTVVHAVGSPIHPTGGTAILYGSLAPEGSVMKIAGAERLTFTGTARPFDSEQEAFEALTSGRIEAGDVIVIRYEGPKGSPGMPEMLAVTAAVAGAGLGKDVALVTDGRFSGATKGFSVGHIAPEALVGGPIAMLRDGDRIEIDAENRRIDLLVEEAELATRRAAWKPPAPRYESGALAKYARLVSSASEGAVTS
;
A
#
# COMPACT_ATOMS: atom_id res chain seq x y z
N ASP A 1 -0.25 3.31 17.28
CA ASP A 1 -0.31 3.04 18.74
C ASP A 1 1.09 2.86 19.33
N VAL A 2 1.71 1.66 19.38
CA VAL A 2 3.04 1.51 20.04
C VAL A 2 4.14 2.40 19.45
N PHE A 3 4.22 2.53 18.12
CA PHE A 3 5.22 3.40 17.50
C PHE A 3 5.01 4.89 17.80
N GLU A 4 3.76 5.34 17.86
CA GLU A 4 3.43 6.71 18.29
C GLU A 4 3.75 6.90 19.79
N ALA A 5 3.57 5.85 20.60
CA ALA A 5 3.92 5.83 22.02
C ALA A 5 5.43 6.00 22.25
N VAL A 6 6.27 5.36 21.43
CA VAL A 6 7.73 5.58 21.45
C VAL A 6 8.07 7.05 21.15
N GLY A 7 7.40 7.65 20.16
CA GLY A 7 7.57 9.08 19.86
C GLY A 7 7.12 10.00 21.00
N ALA A 8 5.99 9.68 21.63
CA ALA A 8 5.46 10.42 22.79
C ALA A 8 6.38 10.30 24.02
N HIS A 9 6.93 9.10 24.26
CA HIS A 9 7.91 8.83 25.31
C HIS A 9 9.21 9.60 25.09
N ALA A 10 9.76 9.59 23.86
CA ALA A 10 10.97 10.35 23.51
C ALA A 10 10.81 11.87 23.74
N LYS A 11 9.58 12.39 23.65
CA LYS A 11 9.23 13.78 23.96
C LYS A 11 8.97 14.06 25.45
N GLY A 12 9.09 13.06 26.33
CA GLY A 12 8.79 13.16 27.75
C GLY A 12 7.30 13.28 28.07
N SER A 13 6.41 12.98 27.11
CA SER A 13 4.94 13.07 27.26
C SER A 13 4.28 11.74 27.65
N MET A 14 5.08 10.67 27.82
CA MET A 14 4.64 9.34 28.26
C MET A 14 5.71 8.73 29.17
N SER A 15 5.31 8.04 30.25
CA SER A 15 6.25 7.38 31.16
C SER A 15 6.69 5.99 30.67
N ASP A 16 7.78 5.48 31.24
CA ASP A 16 8.26 4.11 30.98
C ASP A 16 7.18 3.07 31.28
N GLU A 17 6.42 3.24 32.38
CA GLU A 17 5.35 2.31 32.76
C GLU A 17 4.20 2.31 31.76
N GLN A 18 3.85 3.48 31.23
CA GLN A 18 2.80 3.62 30.21
C GLN A 18 3.22 2.95 28.90
N LEU A 19 4.46 3.18 28.45
CA LEU A 19 5.00 2.56 27.25
C LEU A 19 5.06 1.03 27.39
N LEU A 20 5.56 0.52 28.53
CA LEU A 20 5.61 -0.91 28.81
C LEU A 20 4.22 -1.55 28.88
N ALA A 21 3.22 -0.84 29.43
CA ALA A 21 1.84 -1.32 29.44
C ALA A 21 1.27 -1.45 28.02
N MET A 22 1.57 -0.50 27.12
CA MET A 22 1.18 -0.57 25.71
C MET A 22 1.88 -1.72 24.99
N GLU A 23 3.19 -1.91 25.19
CA GLU A 23 3.95 -3.02 24.61
C GLU A 23 3.31 -4.37 24.96
N ARG A 24 3.00 -4.59 26.25
CA ARG A 24 2.41 -5.85 26.73
C ARG A 24 1.00 -6.11 26.22
N ALA A 25 0.27 -5.06 25.83
CA ALA A 25 -1.10 -5.18 25.33
C ALA A 25 -1.20 -5.23 23.79
N ALA A 26 -0.12 -4.89 23.06
CA ALA A 26 -0.17 -4.68 21.62
C ALA A 26 -0.44 -5.96 20.81
N CYS A 27 0.10 -7.10 21.27
CA CYS A 27 0.03 -8.38 20.55
C CYS A 27 -0.50 -9.50 21.47
N PRO A 28 -1.81 -9.48 21.80
CA PRO A 28 -2.37 -10.38 22.81
C PRO A 28 -2.53 -11.83 22.33
N THR A 29 -2.42 -12.09 21.02
CA THR A 29 -2.65 -13.40 20.43
C THR A 29 -1.91 -13.56 19.10
N ALA A 30 -1.89 -14.77 18.54
CA ALA A 30 -1.35 -15.04 17.22
C ALA A 30 -2.21 -14.41 16.11
N GLY A 31 -1.57 -14.06 14.99
CA GLY A 31 -2.22 -13.49 13.81
C GLY A 31 -1.38 -12.40 13.14
N SER A 32 -1.86 -11.91 11.99
CA SER A 32 -1.30 -10.72 11.35
C SER A 32 -1.72 -9.43 12.07
N CYS A 33 -1.15 -8.29 11.68
CA CYS A 33 -1.59 -6.99 12.15
C CYS A 33 -3.10 -6.80 11.91
N ALA A 34 -3.82 -6.28 12.91
CA ALA A 34 -5.30 -6.25 12.89
C ALA A 34 -5.91 -5.20 11.95
N GLY A 35 -5.19 -4.12 11.65
CA GLY A 35 -5.63 -3.08 10.71
C GLY A 35 -5.52 -3.52 9.24
N MET A 36 -6.03 -2.69 8.34
CA MET A 36 -5.94 -2.87 6.89
C MET A 36 -4.56 -2.50 6.35
N TYR A 37 -3.54 -3.17 6.89
CA TYR A 37 -2.17 -3.16 6.39
C TYR A 37 -2.00 -4.22 5.30
N THR A 38 -0.76 -4.47 4.87
CA THR A 38 -0.46 -5.35 3.73
C THR A 38 -1.06 -6.75 3.87
N ALA A 39 -0.94 -7.40 5.04
CA ALA A 39 -1.44 -8.75 5.24
C ALA A 39 -2.96 -8.88 5.00
N ASN A 40 -3.74 -8.03 5.66
CA ASN A 40 -5.20 -8.00 5.50
C ASN A 40 -5.65 -7.51 4.12
N THR A 41 -4.92 -6.54 3.54
CA THR A 41 -5.18 -6.05 2.18
C THR A 41 -4.98 -7.17 1.17
N MET A 42 -3.86 -7.91 1.25
CA MET A 42 -3.56 -9.00 0.33
C MET A 42 -4.45 -10.23 0.57
N ALA A 43 -4.89 -10.49 1.80
CA ALA A 43 -5.88 -11.52 2.08
C ALA A 43 -7.23 -11.21 1.40
N ALA A 44 -7.71 -9.97 1.50
CA ALA A 44 -8.92 -9.53 0.82
C ALA A 44 -8.75 -9.52 -0.71
N ALA A 45 -7.59 -9.08 -1.21
CA ALA A 45 -7.27 -9.14 -2.64
C ALA A 45 -7.26 -10.59 -3.16
N ALA A 46 -6.70 -11.55 -2.40
CA ALA A 46 -6.70 -12.95 -2.80
C ALA A 46 -8.13 -13.54 -2.89
N GLU A 47 -9.03 -13.13 -2.00
CA GLU A 47 -10.45 -13.50 -2.08
C GLU A 47 -11.13 -12.87 -3.31
N ALA A 48 -10.80 -11.62 -3.63
CA ALA A 48 -11.33 -10.90 -4.78
C ALA A 48 -10.82 -11.40 -6.14
N ILE A 49 -9.57 -11.87 -6.22
CA ILE A 49 -9.04 -12.62 -7.38
C ILE A 49 -9.79 -13.95 -7.52
N GLY A 50 -10.35 -14.49 -6.43
CA GLY A 50 -10.95 -15.81 -6.39
C GLY A 50 -9.95 -16.92 -6.06
N MET A 51 -8.78 -16.59 -5.49
CA MET A 51 -7.75 -17.54 -5.07
C MET A 51 -7.90 -18.02 -3.61
N SER A 52 -8.83 -17.42 -2.87
CA SER A 52 -9.24 -17.85 -1.53
C SER A 52 -10.73 -18.18 -1.53
N LEU A 53 -11.15 -19.07 -0.62
CA LEU A 53 -12.57 -19.35 -0.42
C LEU A 53 -13.32 -18.07 0.04
N PRO A 54 -14.58 -17.86 -0.40
CA PRO A 54 -15.38 -16.71 0.05
C PRO A 54 -15.52 -16.67 1.58
N GLY A 55 -15.27 -15.51 2.17
CA GLY A 55 -15.24 -15.28 3.62
C GLY A 55 -13.97 -15.75 4.31
N ALA A 56 -12.99 -16.31 3.59
CA ALA A 56 -11.78 -16.80 4.22
C ALA A 56 -10.84 -15.66 4.68
N ALA A 57 -10.93 -14.45 4.13
CA ALA A 57 -10.00 -13.40 4.50
C ALA A 57 -10.22 -12.81 5.91
N SER A 58 -11.45 -12.80 6.45
CA SER A 58 -11.79 -11.96 7.61
C SER A 58 -11.74 -12.62 9.00
N PRO A 59 -12.07 -13.92 9.20
CA PRO A 59 -12.05 -14.48 10.55
C PRO A 59 -10.68 -14.35 11.25
N PRO A 60 -10.64 -13.99 12.55
CA PRO A 60 -9.40 -13.92 13.32
C PRO A 60 -8.63 -15.24 13.32
N ALA A 61 -7.30 -15.19 13.46
CA ALA A 61 -6.44 -16.37 13.40
C ALA A 61 -6.79 -17.44 14.46
N VAL A 62 -7.29 -17.02 15.63
CA VAL A 62 -7.69 -17.91 16.73
C VAL A 62 -9.15 -18.37 16.67
N ASP A 63 -9.88 -18.02 15.61
CA ASP A 63 -11.26 -18.44 15.41
C ASP A 63 -11.31 -19.85 14.77
N TYR A 64 -12.12 -20.76 15.31
CA TYR A 64 -12.26 -22.13 14.81
C TYR A 64 -12.67 -22.19 13.33
N ARG A 65 -13.35 -21.15 12.81
CA ARG A 65 -13.69 -21.05 11.39
C ARG A 65 -12.45 -21.15 10.50
N ARG A 66 -11.26 -20.78 10.99
CA ARG A 66 -9.99 -20.96 10.26
C ARG A 66 -9.66 -22.41 9.97
N GLU A 67 -9.89 -23.31 10.92
CA GLU A 67 -9.69 -24.75 10.72
C GLU A 67 -10.69 -25.31 9.70
N VAL A 68 -11.93 -24.82 9.75
CA VAL A 68 -12.96 -25.17 8.76
C VAL A 68 -12.52 -24.74 7.36
N PHE A 69 -12.12 -23.47 7.18
CA PHE A 69 -11.63 -22.98 5.88
C PHE A 69 -10.38 -23.72 5.39
N ALA A 70 -9.48 -24.12 6.29
CA ALA A 70 -8.31 -24.92 5.92
C ALA A 70 -8.72 -26.29 5.36
N ARG A 71 -9.66 -26.98 6.02
CA ARG A 71 -10.21 -28.25 5.53
C ARG A 71 -10.95 -28.09 4.21
N GLU A 72 -11.82 -27.08 4.09
CA GLU A 72 -12.57 -26.82 2.86
C GLU A 72 -11.66 -26.43 1.70
N SER A 73 -10.52 -25.78 1.96
CA SER A 73 -9.51 -25.50 0.94
C SER A 73 -8.90 -26.79 0.36
N GLY A 74 -8.68 -27.81 1.20
CA GLY A 74 -8.25 -29.14 0.76
C GLY A 74 -9.28 -29.85 -0.14
N ILE A 75 -10.57 -29.66 0.15
CA ILE A 75 -11.65 -30.19 -0.68
C ILE A 75 -11.73 -29.41 -2.00
N ALA A 76 -11.62 -28.08 -1.95
CA ALA A 76 -11.67 -27.22 -3.12
C ALA A 76 -10.57 -27.54 -4.12
N VAL A 77 -9.31 -27.67 -3.67
CA VAL A 77 -8.20 -28.01 -4.56
C VAL A 77 -8.38 -29.38 -5.23
N THR A 78 -8.96 -30.36 -4.53
CA THR A 78 -9.26 -31.68 -5.12
C THR A 78 -10.27 -31.57 -6.26
N ARG A 79 -11.33 -30.76 -6.08
CA ARG A 79 -12.33 -30.49 -7.13
C ARG A 79 -11.73 -29.73 -8.32
N LEU A 80 -10.81 -28.80 -8.08
CA LEU A 80 -10.10 -28.08 -9.16
C LEU A 80 -9.23 -29.04 -9.97
N LEU A 81 -8.52 -29.96 -9.31
CA LEU A 81 -7.72 -31.00 -9.97
C LEU A 81 -8.59 -31.92 -10.84
N GLU A 82 -9.75 -32.36 -10.33
CA GLU A 82 -10.71 -33.18 -11.10
C GLU A 82 -11.23 -32.44 -12.35
N LYS A 83 -11.40 -31.11 -12.26
CA LYS A 83 -11.85 -30.26 -13.36
C LYS A 83 -10.70 -29.78 -14.28
N GLY A 84 -9.44 -30.05 -13.93
CA GLY A 84 -8.28 -29.56 -14.65
C GLY A 84 -8.09 -28.03 -14.60
N VAL A 85 -8.63 -27.36 -13.57
CA VAL A 85 -8.51 -25.90 -13.40
C VAL A 85 -7.16 -25.56 -12.76
N VAL A 86 -6.40 -24.67 -13.39
CA VAL A 86 -5.10 -24.19 -12.92
C VAL A 86 -5.17 -22.72 -12.48
N PRO A 87 -4.19 -22.19 -11.72
CA PRO A 87 -4.25 -20.81 -11.23
C PRO A 87 -4.44 -19.75 -12.33
N ARG A 88 -3.92 -19.97 -13.54
CA ARG A 88 -4.06 -19.03 -14.66
C ARG A 88 -5.45 -18.99 -15.27
N ASP A 89 -6.29 -19.99 -15.01
CA ASP A 89 -7.71 -19.95 -15.39
C ASP A 89 -8.51 -19.03 -14.46
N ILE A 90 -7.99 -18.76 -13.25
CA ILE A 90 -8.61 -17.94 -12.21
C ILE A 90 -8.01 -16.52 -12.23
N MET A 91 -6.68 -16.41 -12.28
CA MET A 91 -5.94 -15.15 -12.24
C MET A 91 -5.96 -14.44 -13.61
N THR A 92 -7.14 -14.05 -14.07
CA THR A 92 -7.33 -13.28 -15.32
C THR A 92 -7.24 -11.78 -15.08
N ARG A 93 -7.25 -11.01 -16.17
CA ARG A 93 -7.30 -9.53 -16.12
C ARG A 93 -8.46 -9.03 -15.26
N GLU A 94 -9.65 -9.60 -15.43
CA GLU A 94 -10.86 -9.28 -14.68
C GLU A 94 -10.71 -9.60 -13.19
N ALA A 95 -10.04 -10.71 -12.85
CA ALA A 95 -9.76 -11.07 -11.47
C ALA A 95 -8.80 -10.08 -10.78
N PHE A 96 -7.78 -9.59 -11.49
CA PHE A 96 -6.92 -8.51 -10.97
C PHE A 96 -7.67 -7.18 -10.84
N GLU A 97 -8.56 -6.86 -11.79
CA GLU A 97 -9.42 -5.68 -11.69
C GLU A 97 -10.36 -5.76 -10.47
N ASN A 98 -10.92 -6.93 -10.17
CA ASN A 98 -11.67 -7.18 -8.93
C ASN A 98 -10.82 -6.96 -7.68
N ALA A 99 -9.59 -7.45 -7.69
CA ALA A 99 -8.65 -7.27 -6.59
C ALA A 99 -8.37 -5.79 -6.32
N ILE A 100 -8.09 -5.02 -7.39
CA ILE A 100 -7.85 -3.58 -7.29
C ILE A 100 -9.11 -2.88 -6.75
N ALA A 101 -10.30 -3.22 -7.25
CA ALA A 101 -11.55 -2.63 -6.76
C ALA A 101 -11.74 -2.86 -5.26
N VAL A 102 -11.52 -4.08 -4.77
CA VAL A 102 -11.62 -4.40 -3.34
C VAL A 102 -10.55 -3.65 -2.53
N VAL A 103 -9.31 -3.57 -3.02
CA VAL A 103 -8.24 -2.79 -2.36
C VAL A 103 -8.61 -1.30 -2.26
N MET A 104 -9.21 -0.71 -3.30
CA MET A 104 -9.65 0.69 -3.29
C MET A 104 -10.79 0.90 -2.30
N ALA A 105 -11.78 0.00 -2.28
CA ALA A 105 -12.92 0.06 -1.36
C ALA A 105 -12.51 -0.08 0.11
N LEU A 106 -11.41 -0.78 0.38
CA LEU A 106 -10.83 -0.96 1.71
C LEU A 106 -9.91 0.20 2.14
N ALA A 107 -9.55 1.10 1.23
CA ALA A 107 -8.40 2.00 1.40
C ALA A 107 -7.15 1.24 1.87
N GLY A 108 -6.89 0.10 1.21
CA GLY A 108 -5.85 -0.86 1.55
C GLY A 108 -4.43 -0.31 1.47
N SER A 109 -3.47 -1.17 1.83
CA SER A 109 -2.04 -0.85 1.78
C SER A 109 -1.57 -0.54 0.35
N THR A 110 -0.73 0.49 0.20
CA THR A 110 -0.07 0.84 -1.07
C THR A 110 0.85 -0.28 -1.58
N ASN A 111 1.35 -1.14 -0.67
CA ASN A 111 2.10 -2.35 -1.02
C ASN A 111 1.30 -3.31 -1.92
N ALA A 112 -0.03 -3.26 -1.90
CA ALA A 112 -0.85 -4.07 -2.80
C ALA A 112 -0.61 -3.75 -4.27
N VAL A 113 -0.22 -2.51 -4.61
CA VAL A 113 0.17 -2.15 -5.98
C VAL A 113 1.37 -2.99 -6.43
N LEU A 114 2.43 -3.02 -5.62
CA LEU A 114 3.64 -3.77 -5.91
C LEU A 114 3.35 -5.28 -6.05
N HIS A 115 2.60 -5.84 -5.10
CA HIS A 115 2.29 -7.27 -5.08
C HIS A 115 1.37 -7.69 -6.23
N LEU A 116 0.33 -6.92 -6.54
CA LEU A 116 -0.60 -7.28 -7.61
C LEU A 116 0.07 -7.18 -9.00
N LEU A 117 0.95 -6.19 -9.23
CA LEU A 117 1.77 -6.13 -10.44
C LEU A 117 2.67 -7.36 -10.56
N ALA A 118 3.35 -7.76 -9.48
CA ALA A 118 4.21 -8.93 -9.47
C ALA A 118 3.43 -10.23 -9.74
N ILE A 119 2.29 -10.43 -9.06
CA ILE A 119 1.46 -11.62 -9.22
C ILE A 119 0.88 -11.68 -10.65
N ALA A 120 0.46 -10.54 -11.22
CA ALA A 120 0.00 -10.46 -12.60
C ALA A 120 1.08 -10.88 -13.60
N ARG A 121 2.33 -10.44 -13.41
CA ARG A 121 3.46 -10.84 -14.24
C ARG A 121 3.71 -12.35 -14.22
N GLU A 122 3.67 -12.98 -13.03
CA GLU A 122 3.80 -14.44 -12.89
C GLU A 122 2.61 -15.22 -13.50
N ALA A 123 1.42 -14.62 -13.44
CA ALA A 123 0.21 -15.14 -14.09
C ALA A 123 0.19 -14.91 -15.61
N HIS A 124 1.15 -14.15 -16.17
CA HIS A 124 1.18 -13.68 -17.56
C HIS A 124 -0.02 -12.81 -17.95
N VAL A 125 -0.45 -11.96 -17.02
CA VAL A 125 -1.46 -10.93 -17.24
C VAL A 125 -0.80 -9.56 -17.28
N GLU A 126 -1.09 -8.79 -18.32
CA GLU A 126 -0.68 -7.40 -18.37
C GLU A 126 -1.46 -6.59 -17.34
N LEU A 127 -0.74 -5.92 -16.45
CA LEU A 127 -1.26 -5.02 -15.44
C LEU A 127 -0.26 -3.87 -15.26
N ALA A 128 -0.75 -2.64 -15.24
CA ALA A 128 0.09 -1.44 -15.12
C ALA A 128 -0.43 -0.51 -14.03
N LEU A 129 0.40 0.44 -13.60
CA LEU A 129 0.00 1.46 -12.63
C LEU A 129 -1.27 2.24 -13.06
N ASP A 130 -1.46 2.47 -14.36
CA ASP A 130 -2.66 3.12 -14.92
C ASP A 130 -3.96 2.36 -14.62
N ASP A 131 -3.90 1.04 -14.45
CA ASP A 131 -5.06 0.25 -14.06
C ASP A 131 -5.50 0.55 -12.63
N PHE A 132 -4.54 0.80 -11.73
CA PHE A 132 -4.80 1.24 -10.36
C PHE A 132 -5.37 2.66 -10.33
N ASP A 133 -4.85 3.58 -11.15
CA ASP A 133 -5.41 4.94 -11.22
C ASP A 133 -6.85 4.94 -11.73
N ARG A 134 -7.10 4.22 -12.83
CA ARG A 134 -8.43 4.09 -13.43
C ARG A 134 -9.44 3.58 -12.39
N MET A 135 -9.07 2.56 -11.62
CA MET A 135 -9.95 2.00 -10.59
C MET A 135 -10.08 2.91 -9.37
N SER A 136 -9.00 3.54 -8.92
CA SER A 136 -9.03 4.51 -7.82
C SER A 136 -10.05 5.63 -8.07
N ARG A 137 -10.16 6.12 -9.31
CA ARG A 137 -11.13 7.16 -9.68
C ARG A 137 -12.58 6.70 -9.69
N ARG A 138 -12.82 5.40 -9.87
CA ARG A 138 -14.17 4.83 -10.08
C ARG A 138 -14.73 4.15 -8.85
N VAL A 139 -13.86 3.55 -8.03
CA VAL A 139 -14.26 2.73 -6.90
C VAL A 139 -14.19 3.55 -5.62
N PRO A 140 -15.33 3.78 -4.93
CA PRO A 140 -15.35 4.57 -3.72
C PRO A 140 -14.71 3.83 -2.54
N HIS A 141 -14.23 4.58 -1.54
CA HIS A 141 -13.79 4.03 -0.25
C HIS A 141 -15.00 3.74 0.64
N LEU A 142 -15.21 2.46 0.97
CA LEU A 142 -16.41 1.96 1.65
C LEU A 142 -16.19 1.54 3.10
N VAL A 143 -14.97 1.26 3.52
CA VAL A 143 -14.73 0.51 4.77
C VAL A 143 -13.96 1.34 5.79
N ASP A 144 -14.52 1.53 6.98
CA ASP A 144 -13.99 2.38 8.04
C ASP A 144 -12.97 1.63 8.92
N VAL A 145 -11.86 1.22 8.33
CA VAL A 145 -10.83 0.43 9.02
C VAL A 145 -9.51 1.18 9.14
N ARG A 146 -8.83 0.98 10.28
CA ARG A 146 -7.48 1.47 10.51
C ARG A 146 -6.56 1.03 9.37
N PRO A 147 -5.61 1.85 8.93
CA PRO A 147 -5.19 3.11 9.55
C PRO A 147 -5.98 4.35 9.10
N ALA A 148 -6.81 4.25 8.07
CA ALA A 148 -7.61 5.38 7.57
C ALA A 148 -8.87 5.64 8.43
N GLY A 149 -9.40 4.58 9.03
CA GLY A 149 -10.63 4.57 9.81
C GLY A 149 -10.46 4.13 11.25
N ARG A 150 -11.58 3.71 11.87
CA ARG A 150 -11.67 3.42 13.31
C ARG A 150 -11.53 1.94 13.65
N PHE A 151 -12.09 1.06 12.83
CA PHE A 151 -12.27 -0.36 13.11
C PHE A 151 -11.09 -1.23 12.66
N VAL A 152 -11.10 -2.51 12.99
CA VAL A 152 -10.09 -3.50 12.55
C VAL A 152 -10.73 -4.68 11.82
N MET A 153 -9.93 -5.58 11.25
CA MET A 153 -10.42 -6.72 10.45
C MET A 153 -11.42 -7.61 11.21
N SER A 154 -11.28 -7.76 12.54
CA SER A 154 -12.23 -8.55 13.34
C SER A 154 -13.60 -7.87 13.47
N ASP A 155 -13.69 -6.56 13.34
CA ASP A 155 -14.97 -5.85 13.25
C ASP A 155 -15.59 -6.02 11.87
N LEU A 156 -14.78 -5.95 10.80
CA LEU A 156 -15.21 -6.26 9.44
C LEU A 156 -15.76 -7.69 9.33
N ASP A 157 -15.10 -8.66 9.94
CA ASP A 157 -15.58 -10.04 9.99
C ASP A 157 -16.97 -10.17 10.64
N ARG A 158 -17.21 -9.46 11.75
CA ARG A 158 -18.49 -9.50 12.48
C ARG A 158 -19.67 -8.99 11.66
N VAL A 159 -19.42 -8.07 10.72
CA VAL A 159 -20.46 -7.52 9.84
C VAL A 159 -20.61 -8.29 8.52
N GLY A 160 -19.88 -9.40 8.34
CA GLY A 160 -19.99 -10.29 7.18
C GLY A 160 -18.74 -10.37 6.30
N GLY A 161 -17.67 -9.66 6.66
CA GLY A 161 -16.35 -9.80 6.03
C GLY A 161 -16.24 -9.21 4.63
N VAL A 162 -15.21 -9.67 3.90
CA VAL A 162 -14.93 -9.27 2.51
C VAL A 162 -16.09 -9.55 1.54
N PRO A 163 -16.90 -10.63 1.68
CA PRO A 163 -18.05 -10.85 0.81
C PRO A 163 -19.08 -9.72 0.78
N VAL A 164 -19.25 -8.97 1.88
CA VAL A 164 -20.16 -7.80 1.92
C VAL A 164 -19.68 -6.72 0.96
N ILE A 165 -18.37 -6.44 0.97
CA ILE A 165 -17.74 -5.44 0.09
C ILE A 165 -17.86 -5.88 -1.37
N MET A 166 -17.56 -7.14 -1.65
CA MET A 166 -17.66 -7.68 -3.01
C MET A 166 -19.09 -7.65 -3.54
N LYS A 167 -20.10 -7.91 -2.70
CA LYS A 167 -21.52 -7.80 -3.07
C LYS A 167 -21.91 -6.36 -3.39
N GLU A 168 -21.49 -5.39 -2.59
CA GLU A 168 -21.73 -3.96 -2.85
C GLU A 168 -21.10 -3.50 -4.16
N LEU A 169 -19.84 -3.89 -4.40
CA LEU A 169 -19.15 -3.56 -5.65
C LEU A 169 -19.79 -4.25 -6.87
N LEU A 170 -20.22 -5.51 -6.74
CA LEU A 170 -20.95 -6.22 -7.80
C LEU A 170 -22.29 -5.54 -8.12
N GLY A 171 -23.06 -5.16 -7.09
CA GLY A 171 -24.32 -4.42 -7.26
C GLY A 171 -24.14 -3.05 -7.89
N GLY A 172 -22.98 -2.41 -7.68
CA GLY A 172 -22.59 -1.15 -8.31
C GLY A 172 -21.97 -1.28 -9.71
N GLY A 173 -21.81 -2.48 -10.26
CA GLY A 173 -21.13 -2.70 -11.55
C GLY A 173 -19.63 -2.39 -11.52
N LEU A 174 -19.01 -2.51 -10.35
CA LEU A 174 -17.59 -2.26 -10.07
C LEU A 174 -16.79 -3.56 -9.85
N LEU A 175 -17.42 -4.71 -10.07
CA LEU A 175 -16.84 -6.03 -9.90
C LEU A 175 -17.28 -6.95 -11.06
N HIS A 176 -16.34 -7.70 -11.62
CA HIS A 176 -16.57 -8.70 -12.66
C HIS A 176 -17.10 -9.99 -12.03
N GLY A 177 -18.42 -10.20 -12.15
CA GLY A 177 -19.11 -11.34 -11.53
C GLY A 177 -18.80 -12.70 -12.15
N ASP A 178 -18.42 -12.74 -13.43
CA ASP A 178 -18.19 -13.99 -14.18
C ASP A 178 -16.78 -14.58 -13.96
N ALA A 179 -15.91 -13.88 -13.22
CA ALA A 179 -14.57 -14.38 -12.90
C ALA A 179 -14.65 -15.72 -12.15
N LEU A 180 -13.88 -16.71 -12.61
CA LEU A 180 -13.78 -18.04 -12.00
C LEU A 180 -13.05 -17.95 -10.65
N THR A 181 -13.34 -18.87 -9.73
CA THR A 181 -12.70 -18.93 -8.41
C THR A 181 -12.25 -20.34 -8.04
N VAL A 182 -11.52 -20.47 -6.93
CA VAL A 182 -11.08 -21.75 -6.35
C VAL A 182 -12.24 -22.66 -5.91
N THR A 183 -13.47 -22.16 -5.81
CA THR A 183 -14.64 -23.03 -5.59
C THR A 183 -15.06 -23.78 -6.85
N GLY A 184 -14.50 -23.41 -8.01
CA GLY A 184 -14.92 -23.88 -9.33
C GLY A 184 -16.25 -23.28 -9.80
N ARG A 185 -16.68 -22.18 -9.16
CA ARG A 185 -17.85 -21.35 -9.47
C ARG A 185 -17.40 -19.91 -9.70
N THR A 186 -18.27 -19.09 -10.30
CA THR A 186 -17.99 -17.66 -10.50
C THR A 186 -18.12 -16.86 -9.20
N ILE A 187 -17.57 -15.65 -9.18
CA ILE A 187 -17.73 -14.71 -8.08
C ILE A 187 -19.22 -14.44 -7.79
N ALA A 188 -20.02 -14.18 -8.83
CA ALA A 188 -21.46 -13.92 -8.68
C ALA A 188 -22.22 -15.10 -8.10
N GLU A 189 -21.93 -16.32 -8.55
CA GLU A 189 -22.52 -17.56 -8.00
C GLU A 189 -22.17 -17.73 -6.52
N ASN A 190 -20.90 -17.54 -6.16
CA ASN A 190 -20.45 -17.64 -4.78
C ASN A 190 -21.11 -16.60 -3.86
N LEU A 191 -21.22 -15.34 -4.31
CA LEU A 191 -21.85 -14.28 -3.53
C LEU A 191 -23.36 -14.48 -3.38
N SER A 192 -24.02 -15.01 -4.41
CA SER A 192 -25.44 -15.37 -4.35
C SER A 192 -25.70 -16.48 -3.33
N ASP A 193 -24.84 -17.51 -3.30
CA ASP A 193 -24.94 -18.65 -2.38
C ASP A 193 -24.60 -18.27 -0.93
N ALA A 194 -23.54 -17.48 -0.74
CA ALA A 194 -23.13 -17.00 0.59
C ALA A 194 -24.14 -16.00 1.20
N ALA A 195 -24.91 -15.31 0.35
CA ALA A 195 -25.92 -14.32 0.74
C ALA A 195 -25.43 -13.34 1.83
N PRO A 196 -24.30 -12.63 1.63
CA PRO A 196 -23.75 -11.76 2.66
C PRO A 196 -24.76 -10.64 3.01
N PRO A 197 -24.78 -10.19 4.27
CA PRO A 197 -25.71 -9.17 4.73
C PRO A 197 -25.52 -7.85 3.98
N ALA A 198 -26.49 -6.94 4.12
CA ALA A 198 -26.32 -5.56 3.68
C ALA A 198 -25.20 -4.88 4.49
N PRO A 199 -24.53 -3.85 3.94
CA PRO A 199 -23.61 -3.01 4.70
C PRO A 199 -24.27 -2.47 5.96
N ASP A 200 -23.57 -2.50 7.09
CA ASP A 200 -24.07 -2.07 8.39
C ASP A 200 -24.11 -0.54 8.53
N GLY A 201 -23.48 0.19 7.61
CA GLY A 201 -23.41 1.65 7.59
C GLY A 201 -22.47 2.25 8.63
N THR A 202 -21.72 1.40 9.36
CA THR A 202 -20.75 1.83 10.37
C THR A 202 -19.34 1.31 10.05
N VAL A 203 -19.19 0.00 9.83
CA VAL A 203 -17.90 -0.60 9.42
C VAL A 203 -17.80 -0.65 7.90
N VAL A 204 -18.87 -1.06 7.22
CA VAL A 204 -19.00 -1.10 5.77
C VAL A 204 -20.13 -0.19 5.34
N HIS A 205 -19.83 0.71 4.40
CA HIS A 205 -20.76 1.65 3.80
C HIS A 205 -21.22 1.16 2.43
N ALA A 206 -22.45 1.53 2.07
CA ALA A 206 -23.00 1.24 0.74
C ALA A 206 -22.34 2.11 -0.34
N VAL A 207 -22.31 1.62 -1.59
CA VAL A 207 -21.78 2.39 -2.74
C VAL A 207 -22.48 3.75 -2.91
N GLY A 208 -23.77 3.83 -2.59
CA GLY A 208 -24.55 5.07 -2.67
C GLY A 208 -24.29 6.08 -1.55
N SER A 209 -23.59 5.69 -0.49
CA SER A 209 -23.24 6.55 0.65
C SER A 209 -21.85 6.22 1.19
N PRO A 210 -20.79 6.37 0.36
CA PRO A 210 -19.44 5.96 0.70
C PRO A 210 -18.78 6.93 1.71
N ILE A 211 -17.64 6.52 2.27
CA ILE A 211 -16.81 7.39 3.13
C ILE A 211 -16.15 8.48 2.27
N HIS A 212 -15.55 8.07 1.15
CA HIS A 212 -15.00 8.96 0.15
C HIS A 212 -15.46 8.54 -1.26
N PRO A 213 -15.67 9.49 -2.19
CA PRO A 213 -16.18 9.19 -3.53
C PRO A 213 -15.16 8.45 -4.41
N THR A 214 -13.88 8.46 -4.04
CA THR A 214 -12.79 7.77 -4.74
C THR A 214 -12.04 6.83 -3.79
N GLY A 215 -11.24 5.94 -4.37
CA GLY A 215 -10.46 4.95 -3.65
C GLY A 215 -9.37 5.56 -2.78
N GLY A 216 -8.80 4.74 -1.89
CA GLY A 216 -7.86 5.24 -0.88
C GLY A 216 -6.43 5.50 -1.35
N THR A 217 -6.09 5.23 -2.61
CA THR A 217 -4.72 5.37 -3.15
C THR A 217 -4.75 6.11 -4.49
N ALA A 218 -3.79 6.99 -4.74
CA ALA A 218 -3.56 7.65 -6.02
C ALA A 218 -2.20 7.23 -6.60
N ILE A 219 -2.16 7.10 -7.93
CA ILE A 219 -0.91 6.94 -8.68
C ILE A 219 -0.50 8.31 -9.20
N LEU A 220 0.72 8.75 -8.94
CA LEU A 220 1.21 10.06 -9.35
C LEU A 220 2.34 9.91 -10.38
N TYR A 221 2.29 10.73 -11.42
CA TYR A 221 3.34 10.84 -12.45
C TYR A 221 3.86 12.27 -12.52
N GLY A 222 5.02 12.49 -13.12
CA GLY A 222 5.51 13.85 -13.36
C GLY A 222 7.02 13.88 -13.49
N SER A 223 7.61 15.08 -13.48
CA SER A 223 9.05 15.23 -13.67
C SER A 223 9.88 14.56 -12.57
N LEU A 224 9.31 14.36 -11.37
CA LEU A 224 9.98 13.64 -10.28
C LEU A 224 9.81 12.11 -10.36
N ALA A 225 8.68 11.63 -10.89
CA ALA A 225 8.33 10.21 -10.96
C ALA A 225 7.82 9.82 -12.36
N PRO A 226 8.69 9.78 -13.39
CA PRO A 226 8.26 9.59 -14.77
C PRO A 226 7.74 8.16 -15.05
N GLU A 227 8.15 7.15 -14.27
CA GLU A 227 7.56 5.80 -14.33
C GLU A 227 6.40 5.62 -13.33
N GLY A 228 6.07 6.65 -12.55
CA GLY A 228 4.99 6.64 -11.58
C GLY A 228 5.46 6.49 -10.13
N SER A 229 4.50 6.67 -9.23
CA SER A 229 4.65 6.59 -7.79
C SER A 229 3.29 6.37 -7.12
N VAL A 230 3.28 6.04 -5.84
CA VAL A 230 2.06 5.66 -5.12
C VAL A 230 1.90 6.52 -3.87
N MET A 231 0.73 7.12 -3.71
CA MET A 231 0.35 7.92 -2.55
C MET A 231 -0.98 7.44 -1.96
N LYS A 232 -1.04 7.28 -0.64
CA LYS A 232 -2.32 7.08 0.05
C LYS A 232 -3.07 8.40 0.15
N ILE A 233 -4.33 8.43 -0.28
CA ILE A 233 -5.20 9.62 -0.24
C ILE A 233 -6.41 9.48 0.69
N ALA A 234 -6.73 8.26 1.13
CA ALA A 234 -7.77 8.07 2.16
C ALA A 234 -7.38 8.76 3.47
N GLY A 235 -8.27 9.59 4.00
CA GLY A 235 -8.04 10.39 5.20
C GLY A 235 -7.15 11.63 4.98
N ALA A 236 -6.79 11.98 3.74
CA ALA A 236 -6.08 13.21 3.44
C ALA A 236 -7.03 14.42 3.48
N GLU A 237 -6.72 15.43 4.30
CA GLU A 237 -7.50 16.68 4.38
C GLU A 237 -7.29 17.58 3.16
N ARG A 238 -6.15 17.42 2.48
CA ARG A 238 -5.74 18.17 1.30
C ARG A 238 -5.13 17.20 0.29
N LEU A 239 -5.31 17.50 -0.99
CA LEU A 239 -4.74 16.72 -2.09
C LEU A 239 -3.56 17.42 -2.78
N THR A 240 -3.24 18.65 -2.39
CA THR A 240 -2.13 19.42 -2.95
C THR A 240 -1.16 19.90 -1.87
N PHE A 241 0.13 19.78 -2.16
CA PHE A 241 1.23 20.23 -1.33
C PHE A 241 2.38 20.75 -2.20
N THR A 242 2.89 21.94 -1.91
CA THR A 242 4.10 22.45 -2.53
C THR A 242 5.07 22.87 -1.45
N GLY A 243 6.29 22.33 -1.49
CA GLY A 243 7.25 22.55 -0.42
C GLY A 243 8.70 22.54 -0.89
N THR A 244 9.59 22.74 0.08
CA THR A 244 11.04 22.82 -0.13
C THR A 244 11.68 21.47 0.16
N ALA A 245 12.42 20.92 -0.79
CA ALA A 245 13.05 19.62 -0.67
C ALA A 245 14.18 19.63 0.36
N ARG A 246 14.15 18.64 1.26
CA ARG A 246 15.21 18.25 2.20
C ARG A 246 15.65 16.82 1.85
N PRO A 247 16.61 16.63 0.94
CA PRO A 247 17.04 15.30 0.52
C PRO A 247 18.01 14.65 1.51
N PHE A 248 17.81 13.36 1.74
CA PHE A 248 18.61 12.49 2.60
C PHE A 248 18.93 11.19 1.87
N ASP A 249 20.15 10.66 2.04
CA ASP A 249 20.63 9.47 1.32
C ASP A 249 20.37 8.16 2.10
N SER A 250 19.71 8.28 3.26
CA SER A 250 19.25 7.16 4.08
C SER A 250 18.10 7.56 5.02
N GLU A 251 17.31 6.57 5.48
CA GLU A 251 16.28 6.79 6.51
C GLU A 251 16.89 7.38 7.81
N GLN A 252 18.09 6.93 8.17
CA GLN A 252 18.79 7.36 9.37
C GLN A 252 19.09 8.87 9.35
N GLU A 253 19.62 9.39 8.24
CA GLU A 253 19.90 10.83 8.09
C GLU A 253 18.63 11.68 8.20
N ALA A 254 17.52 11.22 7.60
CA ALA A 254 16.23 11.90 7.69
C ALA A 254 15.69 11.89 9.13
N PHE A 255 15.80 10.76 9.83
CA PHE A 255 15.40 10.63 11.22
C PHE A 255 16.22 11.56 12.14
N GLU A 256 17.53 11.62 11.95
CA GLU A 256 18.42 12.52 12.70
C GLU A 256 18.10 14.00 12.42
N ALA A 257 17.82 14.38 11.18
CA ALA A 257 17.41 15.74 10.84
C ALA A 257 16.09 16.14 11.52
N LEU A 258 15.12 15.23 11.52
CA LEU A 258 13.82 15.45 12.15
C LEU A 258 13.91 15.55 13.67
N THR A 259 14.65 14.65 14.32
CA THR A 259 14.79 14.63 15.78
C THR A 259 15.68 15.75 16.33
N SER A 260 16.59 16.30 15.50
CA SER A 260 17.38 17.49 15.83
C SER A 260 16.66 18.82 15.54
N GLY A 261 15.42 18.79 15.04
CA GLY A 261 14.63 20.00 14.75
C GLY A 261 15.10 20.76 13.51
N ARG A 262 15.76 20.10 12.54
CA ARG A 262 16.19 20.71 11.27
C ARG A 262 15.11 20.69 10.18
N ILE A 263 13.96 20.07 10.46
CA ILE A 263 12.80 20.02 9.56
C ILE A 263 11.76 21.02 10.02
N GLU A 264 11.26 21.82 9.08
CA GLU A 264 10.27 22.87 9.33
C GLU A 264 8.96 22.59 8.59
N ALA A 265 7.88 23.26 9.00
CA ALA A 265 6.62 23.26 8.27
C ALA A 265 6.81 23.77 6.84
N GLY A 266 6.27 23.05 5.86
CA GLY A 266 6.45 23.32 4.43
C GLY A 266 7.63 22.58 3.78
N ASP A 267 8.42 21.82 4.54
CA ASP A 267 9.46 20.96 3.98
C ASP A 267 8.88 19.70 3.32
N VAL A 268 9.57 19.22 2.30
CA VAL A 268 9.40 17.90 1.68
C VAL A 268 10.63 17.07 2.04
N ILE A 269 10.48 16.15 2.99
CA ILE A 269 11.54 15.21 3.38
C ILE A 269 11.65 14.17 2.27
N VAL A 270 12.78 14.17 1.56
CA VAL A 270 13.05 13.22 0.49
C VAL A 270 14.06 12.20 0.98
N ILE A 271 13.70 10.92 1.01
CA ILE A 271 14.59 9.84 1.40
C ILE A 271 14.88 9.00 0.16
N ARG A 272 16.12 9.02 -0.32
CA ARG A 272 16.51 8.36 -1.57
C ARG A 272 17.53 7.27 -1.34
N TYR A 273 17.73 6.44 -2.36
CA TYR A 273 18.55 5.21 -2.29
C TYR A 273 17.95 4.15 -1.36
N GLU A 274 16.65 4.23 -1.10
CA GLU A 274 15.88 3.22 -0.37
C GLU A 274 14.99 2.37 -1.30
N GLY A 275 15.20 2.49 -2.63
CA GLY A 275 14.53 1.67 -3.64
C GLY A 275 14.99 0.21 -3.69
N PRO A 276 14.44 -0.58 -4.63
CA PRO A 276 14.76 -2.00 -4.80
C PRO A 276 16.25 -2.29 -4.90
N LYS A 277 17.01 -1.53 -5.70
CA LYS A 277 18.45 -1.72 -5.87
C LYS A 277 19.26 -0.89 -4.88
N GLY A 278 18.80 0.31 -4.54
CA GLY A 278 19.46 1.27 -3.65
C GLY A 278 19.80 0.69 -2.28
N SER A 279 18.79 0.19 -1.57
CA SER A 279 18.95 -0.20 -0.17
C SER A 279 19.77 -1.47 0.04
N PRO A 280 19.67 -2.52 -0.81
CA PRO A 280 18.59 -3.07 -1.64
C PRO A 280 17.41 -3.64 -0.83
N GLY A 281 16.33 -4.04 -1.50
CA GLY A 281 15.18 -4.72 -0.89
C GLY A 281 13.98 -3.81 -0.61
N MET A 282 14.08 -2.52 -0.97
CA MET A 282 13.00 -1.55 -0.87
C MET A 282 12.36 -1.53 0.54
N PRO A 283 13.10 -1.22 1.61
CA PRO A 283 12.60 -1.30 2.99
C PRO A 283 11.36 -0.44 3.21
N GLU A 284 10.52 -0.86 4.16
CA GLU A 284 9.36 -0.11 4.60
C GLU A 284 9.73 0.77 5.80
N MET A 285 9.86 2.06 5.54
CA MET A 285 10.27 3.06 6.52
C MET A 285 9.10 3.44 7.41
N LEU A 286 9.25 3.16 8.71
CA LEU A 286 8.27 3.46 9.74
C LEU A 286 8.81 4.47 10.74
N ALA A 287 10.12 4.46 11.02
CA ALA A 287 10.72 5.29 12.04
C ALA A 287 10.55 6.79 11.73
N VAL A 288 10.82 7.20 10.49
CA VAL A 288 10.62 8.60 10.07
C VAL A 288 9.15 9.00 10.12
N THR A 289 8.24 8.13 9.67
CA THR A 289 6.80 8.45 9.66
C THR A 289 6.25 8.62 11.08
N ALA A 290 6.68 7.76 12.01
CA ALA A 290 6.33 7.85 13.43
C ALA A 290 6.96 9.08 14.09
N ALA A 291 8.19 9.42 13.74
CA ALA A 291 8.85 10.62 14.22
C ALA A 291 8.16 11.90 13.72
N VAL A 292 7.66 11.95 12.47
CA VAL A 292 6.90 13.10 11.94
C VAL A 292 5.58 13.26 12.69
N ALA A 293 4.86 12.16 12.89
CA ALA A 293 3.62 12.15 13.66
C ALA A 293 3.88 12.58 15.11
N GLY A 294 4.90 12.00 15.75
CA GLY A 294 5.34 12.35 17.10
C GLY A 294 5.75 13.82 17.20
N ALA A 295 6.45 14.36 16.19
CA ALA A 295 6.85 15.76 16.06
C ALA A 295 5.65 16.73 16.00
N GLY A 296 4.47 16.25 15.58
CA GLY A 296 3.30 17.08 15.32
C GLY A 296 3.30 17.70 13.93
N LEU A 297 4.20 17.26 13.03
CA LEU A 297 4.40 17.83 11.70
C LEU A 297 3.61 17.12 10.59
N GLY A 298 2.83 16.08 10.92
CA GLY A 298 2.19 15.20 9.92
C GLY A 298 1.25 15.89 8.92
N LYS A 299 0.79 17.11 9.20
CA LYS A 299 -0.01 17.92 8.28
C LYS A 299 0.79 19.00 7.54
N ASP A 300 1.98 19.28 8.02
CA ASP A 300 2.79 20.43 7.63
C ASP A 300 3.97 20.06 6.73
N VAL A 301 4.35 18.77 6.68
CA VAL A 301 5.42 18.27 5.82
C VAL A 301 4.91 17.18 4.86
N ALA A 302 5.66 16.96 3.78
CA ALA A 302 5.49 15.80 2.91
C ALA A 302 6.69 14.85 3.01
N LEU A 303 6.44 13.56 2.80
CA LEU A 303 7.43 12.50 2.71
C LEU A 303 7.47 11.95 1.29
N VAL A 304 8.66 11.85 0.70
CA VAL A 304 8.86 11.31 -0.66
C VAL A 304 10.01 10.31 -0.64
N THR A 305 9.85 9.14 -1.28
CA THR A 305 10.90 8.13 -1.36
C THR A 305 10.81 7.22 -2.57
N ASP A 306 11.95 6.72 -3.03
CA ASP A 306 12.05 5.58 -3.95
C ASP A 306 11.83 4.22 -3.25
N GLY A 307 11.84 4.20 -1.91
CA GLY A 307 11.46 3.07 -1.08
C GLY A 307 9.95 2.99 -0.78
N ARG A 308 9.60 2.50 0.41
CA ARG A 308 8.21 2.36 0.86
C ARG A 308 8.01 3.05 2.21
N PHE A 309 6.85 3.67 2.40
CA PHE A 309 6.40 4.12 3.72
C PHE A 309 5.37 3.15 4.27
N SER A 310 5.38 2.97 5.60
CA SER A 310 4.39 2.11 6.22
C SER A 310 2.99 2.71 6.17
N GLY A 311 1.98 1.87 5.96
CA GLY A 311 0.58 2.31 5.77
C GLY A 311 -0.02 3.10 6.95
N ALA A 312 0.66 3.18 8.10
CA ALA A 312 0.26 3.97 9.25
C ALA A 312 0.47 5.49 9.10
N THR A 313 1.14 5.95 8.03
CA THR A 313 1.42 7.37 7.84
C THR A 313 0.16 8.17 7.51
N LYS A 314 -0.02 9.28 8.21
CA LYS A 314 -1.05 10.30 7.93
C LYS A 314 -0.37 11.46 7.18
N GLY A 315 -1.06 12.05 6.22
CA GLY A 315 -0.55 13.19 5.43
C GLY A 315 0.02 12.81 4.07
N PHE A 316 0.88 13.67 3.51
CA PHE A 316 1.46 13.48 2.18
C PHE A 316 2.64 12.51 2.26
N SER A 317 2.43 11.25 1.88
CA SER A 317 3.48 10.23 1.82
C SER A 317 3.45 9.53 0.48
N VAL A 318 4.46 9.83 -0.33
CA VAL A 318 4.63 9.31 -1.68
C VAL A 318 5.79 8.33 -1.67
N GLY A 319 5.48 7.05 -1.91
CA GLY A 319 6.48 6.00 -2.06
C GLY A 319 6.58 5.52 -3.49
N HIS A 320 7.47 4.56 -3.71
CA HIS A 320 7.64 3.88 -4.99
C HIS A 320 8.00 4.85 -6.13
N ILE A 321 8.69 5.96 -5.82
CA ILE A 321 9.16 6.88 -6.87
C ILE A 321 10.03 6.09 -7.85
N ALA A 322 9.58 6.04 -9.10
CA ALA A 322 10.25 5.32 -10.16
C ALA A 322 10.60 6.26 -11.33
N PRO A 323 11.81 6.16 -11.92
CA PRO A 323 12.90 5.26 -11.53
C PRO A 323 13.52 5.62 -10.17
N GLU A 324 14.06 4.63 -9.46
CA GLU A 324 14.73 4.84 -8.17
C GLU A 324 16.05 5.62 -8.30
N ALA A 325 16.58 6.13 -7.18
CA ALA A 325 17.78 6.94 -7.19
C ALA A 325 19.01 6.18 -7.69
N LEU A 326 19.17 4.90 -7.33
CA LEU A 326 20.37 4.13 -7.69
C LEU A 326 20.51 3.90 -9.20
N VAL A 327 19.40 3.99 -9.96
CA VAL A 327 19.42 3.86 -11.43
C VAL A 327 19.38 5.22 -12.15
N GLY A 328 19.57 6.32 -11.42
CA GLY A 328 19.65 7.66 -12.00
C GLY A 328 18.29 8.29 -12.28
N GLY A 329 17.24 7.87 -11.58
CA GLY A 329 15.93 8.53 -11.63
C GLY A 329 15.99 9.99 -11.14
N PRO A 330 15.00 10.83 -11.49
CA PRO A 330 15.01 12.26 -11.12
C PRO A 330 15.19 12.54 -9.62
N ILE A 331 14.70 11.65 -8.75
CA ILE A 331 14.89 11.73 -7.29
C ILE A 331 16.37 11.76 -6.86
N ALA A 332 17.30 11.16 -7.63
CA ALA A 332 18.74 11.25 -7.37
C ALA A 332 19.33 12.64 -7.67
N MET A 333 18.63 13.48 -8.44
CA MET A 333 19.09 14.80 -8.88
C MET A 333 18.65 15.93 -7.95
N LEU A 334 17.83 15.62 -6.95
CA LEU A 334 17.37 16.58 -5.96
C LEU A 334 18.54 17.15 -5.15
N ARG A 335 18.45 18.46 -4.90
CA ARG A 335 19.32 19.22 -4.01
C ARG A 335 18.46 19.90 -2.94
N ASP A 336 19.08 20.15 -1.80
CA ASP A 336 18.45 20.94 -0.74
C ASP A 336 17.98 22.29 -1.28
N GLY A 337 16.73 22.66 -0.98
CA GLY A 337 16.13 23.91 -1.43
C GLY A 337 15.34 23.83 -2.74
N ASP A 338 15.43 22.73 -3.52
CA ASP A 338 14.59 22.55 -4.71
C ASP A 338 13.10 22.56 -4.31
N ARG A 339 12.22 22.94 -5.24
CA ARG A 339 10.77 22.97 -4.99
C ARG A 339 10.11 21.71 -5.56
N ILE A 340 9.25 21.08 -4.77
CA ILE A 340 8.46 19.90 -5.20
C ILE A 340 6.97 20.26 -5.08
N GLU A 341 6.21 19.94 -6.12
CA GLU A 341 4.76 20.02 -6.16
C GLU A 341 4.16 18.62 -6.20
N ILE A 342 3.27 18.32 -5.25
CA ILE A 342 2.46 17.10 -5.19
C ILE A 342 1.01 17.53 -5.40
N ASP A 343 0.39 17.02 -6.45
CA ASP A 343 -1.01 17.28 -6.78
C ASP A 343 -1.71 15.93 -7.03
N ALA A 344 -2.25 15.37 -5.95
CA ALA A 344 -2.97 14.11 -6.02
C ALA A 344 -4.33 14.25 -6.72
N GLU A 345 -4.89 15.45 -6.89
CA GLU A 345 -6.13 15.65 -7.64
C GLU A 345 -5.89 15.43 -9.14
N ASN A 346 -4.81 16.04 -9.67
CA ASN A 346 -4.40 15.92 -11.07
C ASN A 346 -3.41 14.77 -11.34
N ARG A 347 -3.07 13.97 -10.32
CA ARG A 347 -2.13 12.83 -10.39
C ARG A 347 -0.71 13.23 -10.79
N ARG A 348 -0.25 14.34 -10.24
CA ARG A 348 1.05 14.93 -10.54
C ARG A 348 2.00 14.93 -9.36
N ILE A 349 3.27 14.68 -9.65
CA ILE A 349 4.39 14.96 -8.74
C ILE A 349 5.58 15.50 -9.54
N ASP A 350 5.85 16.79 -9.36
CA ASP A 350 6.79 17.54 -10.19
C ASP A 350 7.92 18.13 -9.35
N LEU A 351 9.13 17.96 -9.86
CA LEU A 351 10.31 18.71 -9.45
C LEU A 351 10.35 20.02 -10.24
N LEU A 352 10.18 21.14 -9.55
CA LEU A 352 10.12 22.48 -10.15
C LEU A 352 11.54 23.03 -10.40
N VAL A 353 12.30 22.30 -11.22
CA VAL A 353 13.64 22.66 -11.69
C VAL A 353 13.63 22.61 -13.21
N GLU A 354 14.24 23.61 -13.84
CA GLU A 354 14.36 23.68 -15.29
C GLU A 354 15.09 22.44 -15.86
N GLU A 355 14.59 21.92 -16.99
CA GLU A 355 15.12 20.69 -17.60
C GLU A 355 16.62 20.81 -17.95
N ALA A 356 17.09 22.01 -18.32
CA ALA A 356 18.51 22.25 -18.61
C ALA A 356 19.42 22.04 -17.37
N GLU A 357 18.94 22.44 -16.18
CA GLU A 357 19.65 22.21 -14.92
C GLU A 357 19.59 20.72 -14.55
N LEU A 358 18.44 20.06 -14.69
CA LEU A 358 18.30 18.63 -14.44
C LEU A 358 19.19 17.79 -15.36
N ALA A 359 19.30 18.14 -16.64
CA ALA A 359 20.21 17.50 -17.58
C ALA A 359 21.67 17.64 -17.15
N THR A 360 22.06 18.83 -16.66
CA THR A 360 23.41 19.08 -16.13
C THR A 360 23.69 18.22 -14.89
N ARG A 361 22.73 18.14 -13.95
CA ARG A 361 22.84 17.28 -12.77
C ARG A 361 22.95 15.81 -13.15
N ARG A 362 22.14 15.34 -14.11
CA ARG A 362 22.14 13.97 -14.61
C ARG A 362 23.47 13.59 -15.26
N ALA A 363 24.07 14.49 -16.03
CA ALA A 363 25.38 14.26 -16.65
C ALA A 363 26.53 14.18 -15.61
N ALA A 364 26.40 14.88 -14.47
CA ALA A 364 27.37 14.86 -13.39
C ALA A 364 27.18 13.70 -12.40
N TRP A 365 25.99 13.09 -12.37
CA TRP A 365 25.65 12.04 -11.41
C TRP A 365 26.40 10.74 -11.69
N LYS A 366 26.83 10.09 -10.61
CA LYS A 366 27.42 8.76 -10.62
C LYS A 366 26.71 7.91 -9.57
N PRO A 367 26.36 6.65 -9.89
CA PRO A 367 25.75 5.77 -8.91
C PRO A 367 26.71 5.54 -7.73
N PRO A 368 26.24 5.60 -6.48
CA PRO A 368 27.03 5.19 -5.34
C PRO A 368 27.41 3.71 -5.43
N ALA A 369 28.43 3.30 -4.67
CA ALA A 369 28.80 1.90 -4.58
C ALA A 369 27.66 1.08 -3.96
N PRO A 370 27.42 -0.18 -4.42
CA PRO A 370 26.43 -1.04 -3.81
C PRO A 370 26.68 -1.24 -2.31
N ARG A 371 25.64 -1.14 -1.48
CA ARG A 371 25.73 -1.41 -0.03
C ARG A 371 26.12 -2.87 0.27
N TYR A 372 25.81 -3.79 -0.65
CA TYR A 372 26.13 -5.22 -0.55
C TYR A 372 26.76 -5.75 -1.85
N GLU A 373 27.97 -6.29 -1.76
CA GLU A 373 28.70 -6.83 -2.93
C GLU A 373 28.50 -8.33 -3.15
N SER A 374 28.01 -9.06 -2.13
CA SER A 374 27.76 -10.51 -2.19
C SER A 374 26.51 -10.92 -1.38
N GLY A 375 26.12 -12.19 -1.47
CA GLY A 375 24.95 -12.72 -0.75
C GLY A 375 23.61 -12.47 -1.45
N ALA A 376 22.51 -12.66 -0.70
CA ALA A 376 21.16 -12.60 -1.25
C ALA A 376 20.80 -11.20 -1.76
N LEU A 377 21.11 -10.14 -1.01
CA LEU A 377 20.79 -8.76 -1.40
C LEU A 377 21.57 -8.30 -2.65
N ALA A 378 22.82 -8.75 -2.81
CA ALA A 378 23.57 -8.48 -4.04
C ALA A 378 22.98 -9.21 -5.26
N LYS A 379 22.45 -10.42 -5.11
CA LYS A 379 21.72 -11.13 -6.18
C LYS A 379 20.41 -10.43 -6.51
N TYR A 380 19.65 -10.03 -5.48
CA TYR A 380 18.40 -9.28 -5.63
C TYR A 380 18.62 -7.98 -6.41
N ALA A 381 19.56 -7.13 -5.98
CA ALA A 381 19.85 -5.86 -6.64
C ALA A 381 20.24 -5.99 -8.13
N ARG A 382 20.83 -7.13 -8.52
CA ARG A 382 21.19 -7.41 -9.93
C ARG A 382 20.00 -7.79 -10.79
N LEU A 383 18.99 -8.45 -10.22
CA LEU A 383 17.87 -9.06 -10.96
C LEU A 383 16.58 -8.25 -10.87
N VAL A 384 16.41 -7.47 -9.81
CA VAL A 384 15.15 -6.82 -9.51
C VAL A 384 14.77 -5.76 -10.55
N SER A 385 13.50 -5.75 -10.95
CA SER A 385 12.90 -4.73 -11.82
C SER A 385 12.50 -3.46 -11.04
N SER A 386 11.97 -2.46 -11.76
CA SER A 386 11.44 -1.24 -11.15
C SER A 386 10.23 -1.53 -10.26
N ALA A 387 10.00 -0.68 -9.26
CA ALA A 387 8.78 -0.76 -8.44
C ALA A 387 7.50 -0.55 -9.27
N SER A 388 7.58 0.21 -10.37
CA SER A 388 6.51 0.40 -11.35
C SER A 388 6.11 -0.90 -12.07
N GLU A 389 6.98 -1.92 -12.03
CA GLU A 389 6.75 -3.26 -12.60
C GLU A 389 6.56 -4.34 -11.53
N GLY A 390 6.35 -3.96 -10.27
CA GLY A 390 6.18 -4.93 -9.17
C GLY A 390 7.47 -5.42 -8.51
N ALA A 391 8.64 -4.85 -8.85
CA ALA A 391 9.95 -5.26 -8.32
C ALA A 391 10.20 -6.78 -8.39
N VAL A 392 9.86 -7.39 -9.53
CA VAL A 392 10.03 -8.83 -9.78
C VAL A 392 11.50 -9.21 -10.00
N THR A 393 11.81 -10.49 -9.84
CA THR A 393 13.16 -11.06 -10.07
C THR A 393 13.17 -12.29 -10.97
N SER A 394 12.03 -12.59 -11.61
CA SER A 394 11.79 -13.79 -12.43
C SER A 394 12.34 -13.72 -13.84
#